data_AF-A0A352S5U6-F1
#
_entry.id   AF-A0A352S5U6-F1
#
_cell.length_a   1.000
_cell.length_b   1.000
_cell.length_c   1.000
_cell.angle_alpha   90.00
_cell.angle_beta   90.00
_cell.angle_gamma   90.00
#
_symmetry.space_group_name_H-M   'P 1'
#
loop_
_entity.id
_entity.type
_entity.pdbx_description
1 polymer ?
#
loop_
_entity_poly.entity_id
_entity_poly.type
_entity_poly.pdbx_seq_one_letter_code
_entity_poly.pdbx_strand_id
1 'polypeptide(L)' 'MLAPAGTPPQIVQKLYEITKGLANDARAKSVLSQQGEVVMIDPANFAKRIEKEDANWAVVIQREGITLD' A
#
# COMPACT_ATOMS: atom_id res chain seq x y z
N MET A 1 0.62 3.78 0.93
CA MET A 1 0.48 4.87 1.93
C MET A 1 -0.98 4.90 2.37
N LEU A 2 -1.24 5.19 3.65
CA LEU A 2 -2.59 5.33 4.18
C LEU A 2 -2.82 6.78 4.64
N ALA A 3 -4.07 7.23 4.62
CA ALA A 3 -4.51 8.52 5.13
C ALA A 3 -5.80 8.32 5.93
N PRO A 4 -6.16 9.24 6.85
CA PRO A 4 -7.41 9.14 7.60
C PRO A 4 -8.64 9.03 6.70
N ALA A 5 -9.63 8.27 7.14
CA ALA A 5 -10.93 8.19 6.46
C ALA A 5 -11.54 9.60 6.30
N GLY A 6 -12.10 9.88 5.13
CA GLY A 6 -12.66 11.20 4.80
C GLY A 6 -11.64 12.22 4.27
N THR A 7 -10.36 11.87 4.15
CA THR A 7 -9.39 12.73 3.45
C THR A 7 -9.88 13.03 2.02
N PRO A 8 -9.96 14.29 1.58
CA PRO A 8 -10.44 14.63 0.25
C PRO A 8 -9.65 13.92 -0.87
N PRO A 9 -10.32 13.37 -1.91
CA PRO A 9 -9.65 12.58 -2.96
C PRO A 9 -8.50 13.32 -3.65
N GLN A 10 -8.63 14.62 -3.86
CA GLN A 10 -7.60 15.46 -4.46
C GLN A 10 -6.29 15.53 -3.63
N ILE A 11 -6.39 15.47 -2.31
CA ILE A 11 -5.21 15.45 -1.43
C ILE A 11 -4.53 14.08 -1.53
N VAL A 12 -5.31 12.99 -1.51
CA VAL A 12 -4.79 11.63 -1.69
C VAL A 12 -4.08 11.51 -3.04
N GLN A 13 -4.68 12.02 -4.12
CA GLN A 13 -4.07 12.01 -5.44
C GLN A 13 -2.77 12.81 -5.46
N LYS A 14 -2.75 14.01 -4.88
CA LYS A 14 -1.54 14.84 -4.83
C LYS A 14 -0.39 14.16 -4.08
N LEU A 15 -0.69 13.51 -2.96
CA LEU A 15 0.32 12.74 -2.22
C LEU A 15 0.83 11.56 -3.05
N TYR A 16 -0.06 10.84 -3.74
CA TYR A 16 0.34 9.77 -4.65
C TYR A 16 1.28 10.28 -5.75
N GLU A 17 0.96 11.38 -6.44
CA GLU A 17 1.83 11.91 -7.50
C GLU A 17 3.22 12.32 -6.98
N ILE A 18 3.29 12.95 -5.79
CA ILE A 18 4.57 13.30 -5.16
C ILE A 18 5.38 12.05 -4.85
N THR A 19 4.76 11.03 -4.25
CA THR A 19 5.46 9.77 -3.91
C THR A 19 5.85 8.96 -5.14
N LYS A 20 5.04 8.97 -6.20
CA LYS A 20 5.37 8.35 -7.49
C LYS A 20 6.63 8.96 -8.10
N GLY A 21 6.84 10.26 -7.92
CA GLY A 21 8.07 10.94 -8.33
C GLY A 21 9.34 10.35 -7.73
N LEU A 22 9.27 9.76 -6.52
CA LEU A 22 10.43 9.11 -5.88
C LEU A 22 10.89 7.85 -6.61
N ALA A 23 10.01 7.16 -7.36
CA ALA A 23 10.42 6.03 -8.18
C ALA A 23 11.39 6.44 -9.32
N ASN A 24 11.38 7.72 -9.69
CA ASN A 24 12.26 8.30 -10.71
C ASN A 24 13.51 8.96 -10.10
N ASP A 25 13.61 9.07 -8.76
CA ASP A 25 14.82 9.53 -8.10
C ASP A 25 15.85 8.40 -8.06
N ALA A 26 17.00 8.62 -8.71
CA ALA A 26 18.04 7.61 -8.86
C ALA A 26 18.61 7.12 -7.53
N ARG A 27 18.70 7.98 -6.51
CA ARG A 27 19.18 7.62 -5.19
C ARG A 27 18.14 6.79 -4.46
N ALA A 28 16.88 7.24 -4.45
CA ALA A 28 15.79 6.52 -3.81
C ALA A 28 15.62 5.12 -4.42
N LYS A 29 15.66 5.02 -5.76
CA LYS A 29 15.58 3.75 -6.46
C LYS A 29 16.73 2.80 -6.07
N SER A 30 17.97 3.30 -6.03
CA SER A 30 19.14 2.49 -5.67
C SER A 30 19.07 1.94 -4.23
N VAL A 31 18.61 2.75 -3.28
CA VAL A 31 18.48 2.34 -1.87
C VAL A 31 17.33 1.36 -1.66
N LEU A 32 16.18 1.61 -2.30
CA LEU A 32 15.01 0.76 -2.14
C LEU A 32 15.16 -0.58 -2.86
N SER A 33 15.82 -0.61 -4.03
CA SER A 33 16.05 -1.86 -4.77
C SER A 33 16.98 -2.84 -4.07
N GLN A 34 17.79 -2.37 -3.11
CA GLN A 34 18.61 -3.26 -2.28
C GLN A 34 17.78 -4.05 -1.27
N GLN A 35 16.54 -3.62 -0.99
CA GLN A 35 15.66 -4.23 0.02
C GLN A 35 14.57 -5.11 -0.62
N GLY A 36 14.49 -5.15 -1.96
CA GLY A 36 13.51 -5.93 -2.71
C GLY A 36 12.93 -5.16 -3.90
N GLU A 37 11.83 -5.67 -4.42
CA GLU A 37 11.12 -5.04 -5.53
C GLU A 37 10.39 -3.77 -5.07
N VAL A 38 10.63 -2.66 -5.75
CA VAL A 38 9.95 -1.40 -5.49
C VAL A 38 8.63 -1.39 -6.25
N VAL A 39 7.52 -1.46 -5.52
CA VAL A 39 6.17 -1.51 -6.09
C VAL A 39 5.45 -0.20 -5.80
N MET A 40 4.94 0.45 -6.84
CA MET A 40 4.03 1.60 -6.74
C MET A 40 2.70 1.25 -7.40
N ILE A 41 1.62 1.38 -6.64
CA ILE A 41 0.25 1.10 -7.05
C ILE A 41 -0.57 2.37 -6.84
N ASP A 42 -1.45 2.71 -7.77
CA ASP A 42 -2.35 3.84 -7.60
C ASP A 42 -3.33 3.62 -6.42
N PRO A 43 -3.88 4.69 -5.83
CA PRO A 43 -4.71 4.58 -4.64
C PRO A 43 -5.91 3.64 -4.79
N ALA A 44 -6.56 3.62 -5.96
CA ALA A 44 -7.75 2.80 -6.18
C ALA A 44 -7.41 1.31 -6.26
N ASN A 45 -6.34 0.95 -6.97
CA ASN A 45 -5.88 -0.44 -7.02
C ASN A 45 -5.28 -0.90 -5.68
N PHE A 46 -4.64 0.00 -4.92
CA PHE A 46 -4.16 -0.32 -3.58
C PHE A 46 -5.32 -0.57 -2.61
N ALA A 47 -6.41 0.20 -2.68
CA ALA A 47 -7.62 -0.04 -1.89
C ALA A 47 -8.23 -1.44 -2.20
N LYS A 48 -8.40 -1.77 -3.48
CA LYS A 48 -8.88 -3.11 -3.89
C LYS A 48 -8.00 -4.25 -3.39
N ARG A 49 -6.68 -4.04 -3.38
CA ARG A 49 -5.73 -5.03 -2.86
C ARG A 49 -5.94 -5.24 -1.35
N ILE A 50 -6.08 -4.16 -0.58
CA ILE A 50 -6.36 -4.24 0.86
C ILE A 50 -7.66 -4.98 1.12
N GLU A 51 -8.75 -4.63 0.44
CA GLU A 51 -10.06 -5.31 0.60
C GLU A 51 -9.96 -6.82 0.33
N LYS A 52 -9.21 -7.19 -0.72
CA LYS A 52 -8.98 -8.60 -1.06
C LYS A 52 -8.11 -9.30 -0.02
N GLU A 53 -7.02 -8.68 0.41
CA GLU A 53 -6.10 -9.26 1.39
C GLU A 53 -6.78 -9.42 2.75
N ASP A 54 -7.55 -8.43 3.20
CA ASP A 54 -8.33 -8.48 4.44
C ASP A 54 -9.30 -9.68 4.44
N ALA A 55 -10.10 -9.82 3.38
CA ALA A 55 -11.02 -10.95 3.25
C ALA A 55 -10.29 -12.31 3.23
N ASN A 56 -9.18 -12.41 2.50
CA ASN A 56 -8.41 -13.66 2.43
C ASN A 56 -7.79 -14.04 3.77
N TRP A 57 -7.19 -13.06 4.46
CA TRP A 57 -6.55 -13.31 5.74
C TRP A 57 -7.56 -13.61 6.85
N ALA A 58 -8.74 -12.98 6.83
CA ALA A 58 -9.82 -13.32 7.74
C ALA A 58 -10.21 -14.81 7.64
N VAL A 59 -10.32 -15.35 6.42
CA VAL A 59 -10.61 -16.77 6.20
C VAL A 59 -9.49 -17.67 6.74
N VAL A 60 -8.23 -17.32 6.48
CA VAL A 60 -7.08 -18.10 6.97
C VAL A 60 -7.04 -18.11 8.50
N ILE A 61 -7.19 -16.94 9.14
CA ILE A 61 -7.17 -16.82 10.60
C ILE A 61 -8.27 -17.67 11.24
N GLN A 62 -9.50 -17.61 10.71
CA GLN A 62 -10.62 -18.40 11.22
C GLN A 62 -10.40 -19.90 11.02
N ARG A 63 -9.91 -20.32 9.84
CA ARG A 63 -9.64 -21.73 9.53
C ARG A 63 -8.58 -22.33 10.46
N GLU A 64 -7.52 -21.58 10.74
CA GLU A 64 -6.37 -22.03 11.53
C GLU A 64 -6.54 -21.77 13.04
N GLY A 65 -7.63 -21.12 13.46
CA GLY A 65 -7.87 -20.79 14.87
C GLY A 65 -6.82 -19.84 15.48
N ILE A 66 -6.21 -18.99 14.65
CA ILE A 66 -5.16 -18.06 15.09
C ILE A 66 -5.80 -16.95 15.93
N THR A 67 -5.21 -16.66 17.08
CA THR A 67 -5.63 -15.55 17.98
C THR A 67 -4.41 -14.70 18.33
N LEU A 68 -4.67 -13.42 18.62
CA LEU A 68 -3.70 -12.48 19.18
C LEU A 68 -4.22 -12.06 20.56
N ASP A 69 -3.32 -11.80 21.50
CA ASP A 69 -3.61 -11.36 22.88
C ASP A 69 -3.88 -9.85 23.02
#